data_AF-A0ABF7PGY9-F1
#
_entry.id   AF-A0ABF7PGY9-F1
#
_cell.length_a   1.000
_cell.length_b   1.000
_cell.length_c   1.000
_cell.angle_alpha   90.00
_cell.angle_beta   90.00
_cell.angle_gamma   90.00
#
_symmetry.space_group_name_H-M   'P 1'
#
loop_
_entity.id
_entity.type
_entity.pdbx_description
1 polymer ?
#
loop_
_entity_poly.entity_id
_entity_poly.type
_entity_poly.pdbx_seq_one_letter_code
_entity_poly.pdbx_strand_id
1 'polypeptide(L)'
;MIRNGFYIIKDRFFSDMSDPYLKGNKKQNRPHYYCFEDSNYNGIYWMIPLSSRIDKYKKIVSKRTGKGRNCDIIHIVKLDDSHESAFLIQDMFPISDKYIEREYTIAGNHLRLTSEHAAKEIEQKARKVLGMLKRGIKFTPTQPDIQKIYERLQQDLPATHL
;
A
#
# COMPACT_ATOMS: atom_id res chain seq x y z
N MET A 1 -13.49 -3.14 5.23
CA MET A 1 -12.31 -2.54 5.91
C MET A 1 -12.64 -1.12 6.35
N ILE A 2 -11.98 -0.62 7.38
CA ILE A 2 -12.17 0.73 7.94
C ILE A 2 -11.14 1.66 7.31
N ARG A 3 -11.61 2.80 6.78
CA ARG A 3 -10.76 3.82 6.16
C ARG A 3 -9.63 4.27 7.10
N ASN A 4 -8.44 4.45 6.52
CA ASN A 4 -7.19 4.79 7.21
C ASN A 4 -6.69 3.72 8.20
N GLY A 5 -7.25 2.50 8.16
CA GLY A 5 -6.84 1.38 9.01
C GLY A 5 -5.61 0.66 8.50
N PHE A 6 -4.84 0.07 9.41
CA PHE A 6 -3.72 -0.81 9.09
C PHE A 6 -4.12 -2.27 9.25
N TYR A 7 -3.63 -3.12 8.35
CA TYR A 7 -4.01 -4.53 8.27
C TYR A 7 -2.79 -5.44 8.09
N ILE A 8 -2.94 -6.66 8.59
CA ILE A 8 -2.09 -7.79 8.26
C ILE A 8 -2.77 -8.60 7.15
N ILE A 9 -1.97 -8.99 6.16
CA ILE A 9 -2.43 -9.72 4.98
C ILE A 9 -2.14 -11.21 5.19
N LYS A 10 -2.96 -12.10 4.63
CA LYS A 10 -2.69 -13.54 4.63
C LYS A 10 -1.45 -13.87 3.81
N ASP A 11 -0.61 -14.76 4.31
CA ASP A 11 0.54 -15.27 3.51
C ASP A 11 0.07 -15.96 2.21
N ARG A 12 -1.17 -16.47 2.21
CA ARG A 12 -1.85 -16.99 1.02
C ARG A 12 -1.90 -15.99 -0.14
N PHE A 13 -2.06 -14.69 0.12
CA PHE A 13 -2.06 -13.67 -0.94
C PHE A 13 -0.75 -13.70 -1.74
N PHE A 14 0.38 -13.74 -1.04
CA PHE A 14 1.70 -13.68 -1.67
C PHE A 14 2.03 -14.96 -2.44
N SER A 15 1.54 -16.11 -1.97
CA SER A 15 1.67 -17.39 -2.69
C SER A 15 0.74 -17.46 -3.91
N ASP A 16 -0.53 -17.07 -3.76
CA ASP A 16 -1.51 -17.11 -4.85
C ASP A 16 -1.16 -16.13 -6.00
N MET A 17 -0.62 -14.94 -5.68
CA MET A 17 -0.17 -13.98 -6.69
C MET A 17 1.18 -14.35 -7.30
N SER A 18 2.05 -15.03 -6.54
CA SER A 18 3.38 -15.50 -6.96
C SER A 18 4.25 -14.44 -7.66
N ASP A 19 4.10 -13.17 -7.29
CA ASP A 19 4.93 -12.07 -7.79
C ASP A 19 6.21 -11.95 -6.95
N PRO A 20 7.41 -12.07 -7.55
CA PRO A 20 8.67 -12.10 -6.81
C PRO A 20 9.07 -10.74 -6.20
N TYR A 21 8.40 -9.65 -6.59
CA TYR A 21 8.74 -8.29 -6.20
C TYR A 21 7.74 -7.66 -5.22
N LEU A 22 6.56 -8.26 -5.06
CA LEU A 22 5.65 -7.94 -3.98
C LEU A 22 6.41 -7.97 -2.65
N LYS A 23 6.24 -6.90 -1.87
CA LYS A 23 6.92 -6.78 -0.59
C LYS A 23 6.29 -7.76 0.38
N GLY A 24 6.91 -8.94 0.50
CA GLY A 24 6.44 -10.01 1.35
C GLY A 24 6.13 -9.58 2.79
N ASN A 25 5.27 -10.37 3.41
CA ASN A 25 4.60 -10.08 4.68
C ASN A 25 5.46 -10.21 5.95
N LYS A 26 6.72 -10.67 5.81
CA LYS A 26 7.63 -10.95 6.93
C LYS A 26 6.99 -11.84 8.02
N LYS A 27 6.41 -12.99 7.63
CA LYS A 27 5.64 -13.87 8.53
C LYS A 27 4.49 -13.11 9.23
N GLN A 28 3.67 -12.40 8.45
CA GLN A 28 2.51 -11.66 8.97
C GLN A 28 2.80 -10.50 9.94
N ASN A 29 4.00 -9.92 9.89
CA ASN A 29 4.39 -8.82 10.77
C ASN A 29 4.48 -7.46 10.07
N ARG A 30 4.28 -7.41 8.74
CA ARG A 30 4.29 -6.14 8.01
C ARG A 30 2.89 -5.52 8.04
N PRO A 31 2.69 -4.34 8.67
CA PRO A 31 1.46 -3.59 8.51
C PRO A 31 1.34 -3.04 7.08
N HIS A 32 0.13 -3.11 6.55
CA HIS A 32 -0.25 -2.52 5.27
C HIS A 32 -1.38 -1.52 5.50
N TYR A 33 -1.20 -0.31 5.00
CA TYR A 33 -2.18 0.75 5.12
C TYR A 33 -3.26 0.60 4.04
N TYR A 34 -4.53 0.55 4.46
CA TYR A 34 -5.64 0.68 3.53
C TYR A 34 -5.80 2.13 3.07
N CYS A 35 -5.52 2.38 1.79
CA CYS A 35 -5.52 3.73 1.23
C CYS A 35 -6.89 4.14 0.68
N PHE A 36 -7.43 3.37 -0.27
CA PHE A 36 -8.73 3.63 -0.89
C PHE A 36 -9.27 2.38 -1.60
N GLU A 37 -10.59 2.31 -1.75
CA GLU A 37 -11.27 1.31 -2.60
C GLU A 37 -11.14 1.70 -4.07
N ASP A 38 -10.98 0.70 -4.94
CA ASP A 38 -10.91 0.88 -6.38
C ASP A 38 -12.22 1.45 -6.91
N SER A 39 -12.14 2.43 -7.82
CA SER A 39 -13.33 3.12 -8.33
C SER A 39 -14.14 2.29 -9.32
N ASN A 40 -13.55 1.24 -9.89
CA ASN A 40 -14.18 0.47 -10.96
C ASN A 40 -14.70 -0.88 -10.47
N TYR A 41 -14.14 -1.42 -9.38
CA TYR A 41 -14.48 -2.72 -8.84
C TYR A 41 -14.62 -2.66 -7.32
N ASN A 42 -15.86 -2.70 -6.85
CA ASN A 42 -16.16 -2.81 -5.42
C ASN A 42 -15.52 -4.09 -4.86
N GLY A 43 -14.96 -4.00 -3.66
CA GLY A 43 -14.24 -5.12 -3.03
C GLY A 43 -12.78 -5.28 -3.46
N ILE A 44 -12.27 -4.45 -4.38
CA ILE A 44 -10.83 -4.28 -4.61
C ILE A 44 -10.34 -3.03 -3.89
N TYR A 45 -9.28 -3.18 -3.12
CA TYR A 45 -8.72 -2.13 -2.29
C TYR A 45 -7.24 -1.94 -2.56
N TRP A 46 -6.76 -0.71 -2.50
CA TRP A 46 -5.35 -0.38 -2.69
C TRP A 46 -4.63 -0.26 -1.34
N MET A 47 -3.66 -1.13 -1.14
CA MET A 47 -2.86 -1.22 0.08
C MET A 47 -1.46 -0.65 -0.15
N ILE A 48 -0.92 0.02 0.87
CA ILE A 48 0.45 0.55 0.87
C ILE A 48 1.26 -0.17 1.95
N PRO A 49 2.31 -0.92 1.59
CA PRO A 49 3.18 -1.54 2.59
C PRO A 49 3.98 -0.50 3.37
N LEU A 50 4.13 -0.73 4.69
CA LEU A 50 4.94 0.12 5.56
C LEU A 50 6.36 -0.42 5.74
N SER A 51 7.27 0.48 6.11
CA SER A 51 8.63 0.16 6.53
C SER A 51 9.11 1.06 7.67
N SER A 52 9.73 0.43 8.68
CA SER A 52 10.43 1.11 9.78
C SER A 52 11.87 1.54 9.45
N ARG A 53 12.39 1.24 8.25
CA ARG A 53 13.76 1.62 7.83
C ARG A 53 13.87 3.11 7.47
N ILE A 54 13.60 4.00 8.42
CA ILE A 54 13.41 5.44 8.18
C ILE A 54 14.62 6.11 7.55
N ASP A 55 15.84 5.88 8.03
CA ASP A 55 17.04 6.52 7.48
C ASP A 55 17.25 6.23 5.99
N LYS A 56 16.96 4.99 5.57
CA LYS A 56 17.02 4.60 4.16
C LYS A 56 16.06 5.47 3.34
N TYR A 57 14.82 5.60 3.79
CA TYR A 57 13.77 6.28 3.03
C TYR A 57 13.88 7.81 3.10
N LYS A 58 14.36 8.39 4.22
CA LYS A 58 14.72 9.81 4.31
C LYS A 58 15.76 10.20 3.25
N LYS A 59 16.80 9.37 3.06
CA LYS A 59 17.81 9.58 1.99
C LYS A 59 17.19 9.57 0.59
N ILE A 60 16.26 8.66 0.32
CA ILE A 60 15.58 8.59 -1.00
C ILE A 60 14.71 9.82 -1.23
N VAL A 61 13.92 10.21 -0.23
CA VAL A 61 13.05 11.40 -0.28
C VAL A 61 13.91 12.64 -0.53
N SER A 62 14.95 12.86 0.29
CA SER A 62 15.87 14.00 0.18
C SER A 62 16.55 14.08 -1.19
N LYS A 63 17.00 12.96 -1.75
CA LYS A 63 17.60 12.93 -3.10
C LYS A 63 16.62 13.33 -4.21
N ARG A 64 15.33 13.06 -4.04
CA ARG A 64 14.29 13.45 -5.01
C ARG A 64 13.89 14.91 -4.84
N THR A 65 13.73 15.37 -3.60
CA THR A 65 13.33 16.75 -3.28
C THR A 65 14.44 17.76 -3.50
N GLY A 66 15.71 17.39 -3.31
CA GLY A 66 16.87 18.23 -3.59
C GLY A 66 17.04 18.64 -5.05
N LYS A 67 16.24 18.07 -5.97
CA LYS A 67 16.16 18.48 -7.38
C LYS A 67 14.98 19.42 -7.67
N GLY A 68 14.37 20.02 -6.64
CA GLY A 68 13.17 20.86 -6.76
C GLY A 68 11.89 20.09 -7.10
N ARG A 69 11.87 18.77 -6.92
CA ARG A 69 10.73 17.91 -7.31
C ARG A 69 10.05 17.31 -6.09
N ASN A 70 8.72 17.26 -6.09
CA ASN A 70 7.99 16.53 -5.04
C ASN A 70 8.31 15.02 -5.07
N CYS A 71 8.29 14.39 -3.89
CA CYS A 71 8.43 12.95 -3.75
C CYS A 71 7.05 12.32 -3.51
N ASP A 72 6.46 11.78 -4.57
CA ASP A 72 5.15 11.12 -4.51
C ASP A 72 5.23 9.63 -4.19
N ILE A 73 6.42 9.02 -4.37
CA ILE A 73 6.58 7.57 -4.23
C ILE A 73 6.72 7.09 -2.78
N ILE A 74 7.17 7.96 -1.88
CA ILE A 74 7.38 7.66 -0.47
C ILE A 74 6.80 8.80 0.35
N HIS A 75 6.06 8.46 1.39
CA HIS A 75 5.60 9.40 2.40
C HIS A 75 6.09 8.93 3.77
N ILE A 76 6.65 9.82 4.58
CA ILE A 76 7.11 9.50 5.95
C ILE A 76 6.28 10.33 6.91
N VAL A 77 5.65 9.67 7.86
CA VAL A 77 4.83 10.30 8.89
C VAL A 77 5.04 9.58 10.23
N LYS A 78 4.93 10.32 11.33
CA LYS A 78 4.88 9.76 12.68
C LYS A 78 3.46 9.29 12.97
N LEU A 79 3.30 8.03 13.33
CA LEU A 79 2.00 7.44 13.67
C LEU A 79 1.69 7.62 15.16
N ASP A 80 0.47 7.26 15.55
CA ASP A 80 -0.05 7.43 16.91
C ASP A 80 0.69 6.58 17.95
N ASP A 81 1.40 5.54 17.50
CA ASP A 81 2.33 4.75 18.33
C ASP A 81 3.68 5.45 18.58
N SER A 82 3.80 6.73 18.20
CA SER A 82 4.99 7.56 18.27
C SER A 82 6.16 7.14 17.39
N HIS A 83 6.00 6.16 16.50
CA HIS A 83 7.05 5.73 15.58
C HIS A 83 6.88 6.39 14.21
N GLU A 84 7.99 6.84 13.62
CA GLU A 84 8.01 7.20 12.21
C GLU A 84 7.84 5.94 11.35
N SER A 85 7.00 6.05 10.33
CA SER A 85 6.78 5.00 9.33
C SER A 85 6.92 5.54 7.91
N ALA A 86 7.60 4.78 7.06
CA ALA A 86 7.66 5.06 5.63
C ALA A 86 6.58 4.27 4.88
N PHE A 87 5.69 4.99 4.22
CA PHE A 87 4.65 4.48 3.32
C PHE A 87 5.26 4.31 1.94
N LEU A 88 5.35 3.05 1.48
CA LEU A 88 5.98 2.70 0.21
C LEU A 88 4.98 2.78 -0.92
N ILE A 89 4.59 4.01 -1.29
CA ILE A 89 3.56 4.27 -2.31
C ILE A 89 3.96 3.65 -3.65
N GLN A 90 5.25 3.65 -4.03
CA GLN A 90 5.68 2.94 -5.25
C GLN A 90 5.42 1.43 -5.24
N ASP A 91 5.31 0.82 -4.06
CA ASP A 91 5.11 -0.61 -3.89
C ASP A 91 3.64 -0.92 -3.50
N MET A 92 2.71 0.01 -3.75
CA MET A 92 1.28 -0.25 -3.51
C MET A 92 0.78 -1.42 -4.37
N PHE A 93 -0.25 -2.10 -3.92
CA PHE A 93 -0.85 -3.21 -4.65
C PHE A 93 -2.34 -3.35 -4.35
N PRO A 94 -3.13 -3.93 -5.28
CA PRO A 94 -4.53 -4.21 -5.05
C PRO A 94 -4.71 -5.49 -4.24
N ILE A 95 -5.80 -5.56 -3.46
CA ILE A 95 -6.18 -6.73 -2.66
C ILE A 95 -7.71 -6.83 -2.57
N SER A 96 -8.24 -8.01 -2.24
CA SER A 96 -9.63 -8.18 -1.79
C SER A 96 -9.71 -8.61 -0.33
N ASP A 97 -10.87 -8.41 0.28
CA ASP A 97 -11.16 -8.70 1.69
C ASP A 97 -10.80 -10.13 2.11
N LYS A 98 -10.99 -11.13 1.24
CA LYS A 98 -10.67 -12.54 1.50
C LYS A 98 -9.20 -12.76 1.88
N TYR A 99 -8.31 -11.89 1.43
CA TYR A 99 -6.87 -11.94 1.70
C TYR A 99 -6.45 -11.14 2.94
N ILE A 100 -7.37 -10.45 3.60
CA ILE A 100 -7.10 -9.79 4.89
C ILE A 100 -7.08 -10.86 5.99
N GLU A 101 -6.01 -10.88 6.78
CA GLU A 101 -5.89 -11.77 7.93
C GLU A 101 -6.59 -11.15 9.14
N ARG A 102 -6.18 -9.94 9.50
CA ARG A 102 -6.67 -9.21 10.67
C ARG A 102 -6.28 -7.74 10.64
N GLU A 103 -6.87 -6.98 11.54
CA GLU A 103 -6.43 -5.64 11.89
C GLU A 103 -5.02 -5.66 12.49
N TYR A 104 -4.22 -4.65 12.16
CA TYR A 104 -2.94 -4.42 12.82
C TYR A 104 -3.17 -3.65 14.12
N THR A 105 -2.88 -4.29 15.24
CA THR A 105 -3.20 -3.77 16.57
C THR A 105 -1.96 -3.42 17.37
N ILE A 106 -2.02 -2.35 18.16
CA ILE A 106 -1.02 -1.99 19.18
C ILE A 106 -1.72 -1.92 20.53
N ALA A 107 -1.22 -2.67 21.51
CA ALA A 107 -1.86 -2.82 22.83
C ALA A 107 -3.36 -3.17 22.73
N GLY A 108 -3.73 -4.03 21.77
CA GLY A 108 -5.12 -4.46 21.54
C GLY A 108 -5.99 -3.51 20.72
N ASN A 109 -5.51 -2.29 20.41
CA ASN A 109 -6.27 -1.30 19.64
C ASN A 109 -5.88 -1.33 18.17
N HIS A 110 -6.87 -1.32 17.26
CA HIS A 110 -6.63 -1.20 15.82
C HIS A 110 -5.91 0.12 15.53
N LEU A 111 -4.71 0.03 14.97
CA LEU A 111 -3.98 1.21 14.55
C LEU A 111 -4.71 1.85 13.36
N ARG A 112 -4.84 3.17 13.40
CA ARG A 112 -5.40 3.99 12.33
C ARG A 112 -4.55 5.24 12.14
N LEU A 113 -4.50 5.76 10.91
CA LEU A 113 -3.94 7.08 10.67
C LEU A 113 -5.02 8.12 10.97
N THR A 114 -4.90 8.79 12.11
CA THR A 114 -5.89 9.75 12.63
C THR A 114 -5.74 11.15 12.02
N SER A 115 -4.55 11.50 11.51
CA SER A 115 -4.33 12.74 10.79
C SER A 115 -4.99 12.71 9.41
N GLU A 116 -6.15 13.37 9.29
CA GLU A 116 -6.87 13.53 8.02
C GLU A 116 -6.04 14.25 6.96
N HIS A 117 -5.20 15.21 7.37
CA HIS A 117 -4.28 15.89 6.47
C HIS A 117 -3.26 14.91 5.86
N ALA A 118 -2.61 14.10 6.70
CA ALA A 118 -1.66 13.10 6.23
C ALA A 118 -2.34 12.03 5.34
N ALA A 119 -3.53 11.57 5.74
CA ALA A 119 -4.31 10.62 4.96
C ALA A 119 -4.64 11.16 3.56
N LYS A 120 -5.09 12.42 3.47
CA LYS A 120 -5.38 13.10 2.20
C LYS A 120 -4.12 13.23 1.33
N GLU A 121 -2.98 13.62 1.89
CA GLU A 121 -1.73 13.71 1.14
C GLU A 121 -1.26 12.35 0.62
N ILE A 122 -1.35 11.29 1.44
CA ILE A 122 -1.00 9.93 1.04
C ILE A 122 -1.92 9.45 -0.08
N GLU A 123 -3.24 9.68 0.03
CA GLU A 123 -4.20 9.30 -1.00
C GLU A 123 -3.92 10.01 -2.33
N GLN A 124 -3.67 11.32 -2.33
CA GLN A 124 -3.34 12.08 -3.53
C GLN A 124 -2.06 11.55 -4.21
N LYS A 125 -1.01 11.31 -3.43
CA LYS A 125 0.24 10.70 -3.93
C LYS A 125 -0.02 9.31 -4.51
N ALA A 126 -0.81 8.50 -3.82
CA ALA A 126 -1.13 7.14 -4.23
C ALA A 126 -1.93 7.11 -5.54
N ARG A 127 -2.95 7.95 -5.71
CA ARG A 127 -3.70 8.04 -6.98
C ARG A 127 -2.80 8.44 -8.15
N LYS A 128 -1.89 9.39 -7.93
CA LYS A 128 -0.91 9.81 -8.94
C LYS A 128 0.06 8.67 -9.30
N VAL A 129 0.62 7.99 -8.30
CA VAL A 129 1.55 6.86 -8.51
C VAL A 129 0.83 5.69 -9.19
N LEU A 130 -0.40 5.38 -8.81
CA LEU A 130 -1.20 4.34 -9.46
C LEU A 130 -1.39 4.62 -10.95
N GLY A 131 -1.73 5.86 -11.32
CA GLY A 131 -1.85 6.26 -12.73
C GLY A 131 -0.54 6.09 -13.51
N MET A 132 0.61 6.33 -12.87
CA MET A 132 1.93 6.07 -13.46
C MET A 132 2.21 4.57 -13.62
N LEU A 133 1.92 3.76 -12.60
CA LEU A 133 2.10 2.31 -12.63
C LEU A 133 1.23 1.65 -13.71
N LYS A 134 -0.05 2.04 -13.84
CA LYS A 134 -0.96 1.56 -14.89
C LYS A 134 -0.49 1.88 -16.31
N ARG A 135 0.38 2.90 -16.47
CA ARG A 135 1.04 3.24 -17.75
C ARG A 135 2.37 2.52 -17.96
N GLY A 136 2.73 1.59 -17.08
CA GLY A 136 3.98 0.82 -17.15
C GLY A 136 5.22 1.56 -16.63
N ILE A 137 5.08 2.73 -15.99
CA ILE A 137 6.22 3.43 -15.38
C ILE A 137 6.72 2.64 -14.18
N LYS A 138 7.99 2.24 -14.20
CA LYS A 138 8.66 1.55 -13.09
C LYS A 138 9.45 2.54 -12.23
N PHE A 139 9.34 2.43 -10.91
CA PHE A 139 10.13 3.26 -9.98
C PHE A 139 11.38 2.54 -9.46
N THR A 140 11.41 1.22 -9.58
CA THR A 140 12.53 0.36 -9.22
C THR A 140 12.70 -0.75 -10.26
N PRO A 141 13.90 -1.35 -10.39
CA PRO A 141 14.08 -2.54 -11.23
C PRO A 141 13.20 -3.73 -10.81
N THR A 142 12.88 -3.83 -9.51
CA THR A 142 12.05 -4.87 -8.90
C THR A 142 10.64 -4.36 -8.62
N GLN A 143 9.96 -3.83 -9.64
CA GLN A 143 8.60 -3.31 -9.52
C GLN A 143 7.60 -4.49 -9.61
N PRO A 144 6.67 -4.67 -8.65
CA PRO A 144 5.59 -5.66 -8.77
C PRO A 144 4.73 -5.41 -10.00
N ASP A 145 4.24 -6.49 -10.62
CA ASP A 145 3.25 -6.42 -11.69
C ASP A 145 1.84 -6.26 -11.11
N ILE A 146 1.55 -5.01 -10.70
CA ILE A 146 0.25 -4.69 -10.09
C ILE A 146 -0.92 -4.91 -11.05
N GLN A 147 -0.68 -4.87 -12.37
CA GLN A 147 -1.72 -5.04 -13.37
C GLN A 147 -2.14 -6.51 -13.43
N LYS A 148 -1.18 -7.43 -13.46
CA LYS A 148 -1.44 -8.86 -13.38
C LYS A 148 -2.18 -9.25 -12.09
N ILE A 149 -1.79 -8.66 -10.95
CA ILE A 149 -2.47 -8.89 -9.66
C ILE A 149 -3.91 -8.37 -9.73
N TYR A 150 -4.12 -7.16 -10.26
CA TYR A 150 -5.43 -6.55 -10.40
C TYR A 150 -6.37 -7.40 -11.26
N GLU A 151 -5.90 -7.87 -12.43
CA GLU A 151 -6.65 -8.75 -13.33
C GLU A 151 -7.01 -10.08 -12.68
N ARG A 152 -6.08 -10.67 -11.91
CA ARG A 152 -6.35 -11.88 -11.14
C ARG A 152 -7.47 -11.68 -10.11
N LEU A 153 -7.46 -10.55 -9.40
CA LEU A 153 -8.49 -10.24 -8.42
C LEU A 153 -9.87 -10.00 -9.06
N GLN A 154 -9.92 -9.45 -10.28
CA GLN A 154 -11.18 -9.27 -11.00
C GLN A 154 -11.85 -10.61 -11.34
N GLN A 155 -11.07 -11.63 -11.68
CA GLN A 155 -11.58 -12.99 -11.96
C GLN A 155 -12.18 -13.66 -10.73
N ASP A 156 -11.75 -13.23 -9.53
CA ASP A 156 -12.23 -13.74 -8.25
C ASP A 156 -13.51 -13.04 -7.76
N LEU A 157 -13.90 -11.92 -8.38
CA LEU A 157 -15.14 -11.23 -8.03
C LEU A 157 -16.33 -11.99 -8.64
N PRO A 158 -17.47 -12.06 -7.93
CA PRO A 158 -18.68 -12.64 -8.50
C PRO A 158 -18.99 -11.90 -9.81
N ALA A 159 -19.40 -12.65 -10.84
CA ALA A 159 -19.84 -12.05 -12.09
C ALA A 159 -21.00 -11.10 -11.77
N THR A 160 -20.74 -9.79 -11.79
CA THR A 160 -21.79 -8.80 -11.70
C THR A 160 -22.65 -9.02 -12.94
N HIS A 161 -23.89 -9.49 -12.75
CA HIS A 161 -24.88 -9.48 -13.82
C HIS A 161 -24.97 -8.05 -14.35
N LEU A 162 -24.53 -7.87 -15.59
CA LEU A 162 -24.70 -6.64 -16.38
C LEU A 162 -26.19 -6.26 -16.45
#